data_AF-A0A2V8GML3-F1
#
_entry.id   AF-A0A2V8GML3-F1
#
_cell.length_a   1.000
_cell.length_b   1.000
_cell.length_c   1.000
_cell.angle_alpha   90.00
_cell.angle_beta   90.00
_cell.angle_gamma   90.00
#
_symmetry.space_group_name_H-M   'P 1'
#
loop_
_entity.id
_entity.type
_entity.pdbx_description
1 polymer ?
#
loop_
_entity_poly.entity_id
_entity_poly.type
_entity_poly.pdbx_seq_one_letter_code
_entity_poly.pdbx_strand_id
1 'polypeptide(L)'
;AASAELTAEELVARNTEAKGGLAKIKAITSIRMTGRLQRGDFSATVGQEAKAPNLLRETFTIQNMTQIQAYDGSVGWQISPFQGRKDPELLGEDDVRDLVEQADFYGPL
;
A
#
# COMPACT_ATOMS: atom_id res chain seq x y z
N ALA A 1 -18.20 -0.90 41.45
CA ALA A 1 -17.09 -0.18 40.79
C ALA A 1 -17.45 -0.06 39.32
N ALA A 2 -17.56 1.14 38.78
CA ALA A 2 -17.84 1.34 37.36
C ALA A 2 -16.58 0.95 36.57
N SER A 3 -16.68 -0.07 35.72
CA SER A 3 -15.67 -0.32 34.70
C SER A 3 -15.63 0.89 33.79
N ALA A 4 -14.51 1.60 33.73
CA ALA A 4 -14.32 2.61 32.70
C ALA A 4 -14.29 1.88 31.35
N GLU A 5 -15.35 2.02 30.56
CA GLU A 5 -15.40 1.50 29.20
C GLU A 5 -14.37 2.28 28.37
N LEU A 6 -13.41 1.58 27.78
CA LEU A 6 -12.41 2.22 26.93
C LEU A 6 -13.09 2.74 25.67
N THR A 7 -12.89 4.02 25.37
CA THR A 7 -13.37 4.62 24.12
C THR A 7 -12.50 4.20 22.93
N ALA A 8 -13.03 4.34 21.72
CA ALA A 8 -12.28 4.05 20.50
C ALA A 8 -11.05 4.96 20.38
N GLU A 9 -11.20 6.23 20.75
CA GLU A 9 -10.13 7.23 20.75
C GLU A 9 -9.00 6.84 21.72
N GLU A 10 -9.34 6.36 22.91
CA GLU A 10 -8.36 5.89 23.89
C GLU A 10 -7.63 4.63 23.40
N LEU A 11 -8.32 3.72 22.70
CA LEU A 11 -7.68 2.55 22.08
C LEU A 11 -6.66 2.96 21.01
N VAL A 12 -7.03 3.89 20.13
CA VAL A 12 -6.15 4.39 19.06
C VAL A 12 -4.92 5.10 19.65
N ALA A 13 -5.14 5.97 20.64
CA ALA A 13 -4.05 6.70 21.29
C ALA A 13 -3.05 5.74 21.96
N ARG A 14 -3.55 4.75 22.72
CA ARG A 14 -2.69 3.74 23.37
C ARG A 14 -1.96 2.86 22.35
N ASN A 15 -2.61 2.49 21.25
CA ASN A 15 -1.99 1.71 20.18
C ASN A 15 -0.85 2.48 19.49
N THR A 16 -1.08 3.76 19.21
CA THR A 16 -0.08 4.65 18.58
C THR A 16 1.14 4.81 19.49
N GLU A 17 0.92 5.05 20.78
CA GLU A 17 2.02 5.15 21.75
C GLU A 17 2.79 3.83 21.87
N ALA A 18 2.08 2.69 21.95
CA ALA A 18 2.71 1.37 22.00
C ALA A 18 3.55 1.05 20.74
N LYS A 19 3.21 1.60 19.58
CA LYS A 19 3.98 1.50 18.32
C LYS A 19 5.17 2.47 18.24
N GLY A 20 5.41 3.27 19.28
CA GLY A 20 6.54 4.19 19.37
C GLY A 20 6.18 5.67 19.25
N GLY A 21 4.88 5.99 19.21
CA GLY A 21 4.37 7.36 19.19
C GLY A 21 4.34 8.01 17.81
N LEU A 22 3.47 9.02 17.66
CA LEU A 22 3.16 9.67 16.38
C LEU A 22 4.40 10.24 15.68
N ALA A 23 5.33 10.83 16.45
CA ALA A 23 6.55 11.43 15.91
C ALA A 23 7.46 10.38 15.23
N LYS A 24 7.60 9.18 15.81
CA LYS A 24 8.42 8.11 15.22
C LYS A 24 7.74 7.48 14.02
N ILE A 25 6.41 7.32 14.07
CA ILE A 25 5.64 6.82 12.94
C ILE A 25 5.77 7.78 11.74
N LYS A 26 5.58 9.09 11.95
CA LYS A 26 5.74 10.11 10.90
C LYS A 26 7.18 10.27 10.39
N ALA A 27 8.18 9.80 11.15
CA ALA A 27 9.57 9.80 10.69
C ALA A 27 9.84 8.72 9.61
N ILE A 28 8.96 7.72 9.47
CA ILE A 28 9.03 6.75 8.37
C ILE A 28 8.59 7.46 7.10
N THR A 29 9.50 7.69 6.16
CA THR A 29 9.19 8.42 4.91
C THR A 29 9.03 7.51 3.70
N SER A 30 9.39 6.24 3.83
CA SER A 30 9.27 5.24 2.78
C SER A 30 9.12 3.85 3.36
N ILE A 31 8.36 3.01 2.68
CA ILE A 31 8.24 1.59 2.97
C ILE A 31 8.55 0.76 1.73
N ARG A 32 9.17 -0.41 1.94
CA ARG A 32 9.34 -1.45 0.92
C ARG A 32 8.86 -2.76 1.53
N MET A 33 7.91 -3.40 0.86
CA MET A 33 7.36 -4.69 1.24
C MET A 33 7.52 -5.66 0.09
N THR A 34 7.80 -6.91 0.43
CA THR A 34 7.87 -8.03 -0.52
C THR A 34 7.18 -9.23 0.07
N GLY A 35 6.48 -10.00 -0.74
CA GLY A 35 5.76 -11.18 -0.29
C GLY A 35 5.71 -12.27 -1.36
N ARG A 36 5.35 -13.48 -0.93
CA ARG A 36 5.08 -14.62 -1.81
C ARG A 36 3.67 -15.11 -1.54
N LEU A 37 2.88 -15.24 -2.60
CA LEU A 37 1.56 -15.85 -2.57
C LEU A 37 1.66 -17.27 -3.10
N GLN A 38 1.14 -18.23 -2.35
CA GLN A 38 1.04 -19.64 -2.76
C GLN A 38 -0.40 -20.13 -2.54
N ARG A 39 -1.02 -20.67 -3.59
CA ARG A 39 -2.38 -21.26 -3.56
C ARG A 39 -2.42 -22.47 -4.50
N GLY A 40 -2.28 -23.68 -3.95
CA GLY A 40 -2.12 -24.89 -4.77
C GLY A 40 -0.90 -24.75 -5.69
N ASP A 41 -1.10 -24.97 -6.99
CA ASP A 41 -0.08 -24.82 -8.03
C ASP A 41 0.19 -23.36 -8.43
N PHE A 42 -0.64 -22.42 -7.98
CA PHE A 42 -0.44 -21.00 -8.22
C PHE A 42 0.63 -20.42 -7.28
N SER A 43 1.63 -19.75 -7.86
CA SER A 43 2.67 -19.02 -7.14
C SER A 43 2.87 -17.63 -7.74
N ALA A 44 2.93 -16.62 -6.89
CA ALA A 44 3.24 -15.25 -7.29
C ALA A 44 4.16 -14.56 -6.28
N THR A 45 4.96 -13.61 -6.75
CA THR A 45 5.70 -12.67 -5.90
C THR A 45 5.00 -11.33 -5.94
N VAL A 46 4.80 -10.72 -4.77
CA VAL A 46 4.23 -9.39 -4.63
C VAL A 46 5.28 -8.43 -4.10
N GLY A 47 5.19 -7.17 -4.50
CA GLY A 47 6.05 -6.11 -4.01
C GLY A 47 5.29 -4.80 -3.92
N GLN A 48 5.64 -3.98 -2.95
CA GLN A 48 5.11 -2.64 -2.76
C GLN A 48 6.24 -1.72 -2.33
N GLU A 49 6.30 -0.54 -2.94
CA GLU A 49 7.17 0.55 -2.59
C GLU A 49 6.30 1.79 -2.44
N ALA A 50 6.34 2.43 -1.27
CA ALA A 50 5.62 3.69 -1.07
C ALA A 50 6.55 4.73 -0.45
N LYS A 51 6.30 6.00 -0.78
CA LYS A 51 7.08 7.13 -0.28
C LYS A 51 6.18 8.34 -0.06
N ALA A 52 6.32 8.99 1.09
CA ALA A 52 5.55 10.17 1.42
C ALA A 52 5.90 11.33 0.44
N PRO A 53 4.93 12.19 0.08
CA PRO A 53 3.58 12.24 0.65
C PRO A 53 2.59 11.23 0.06
N ASN A 54 2.79 10.75 -1.16
CA ASN A 54 1.75 10.01 -1.87
C ASN A 54 2.29 9.23 -3.10
N LEU A 55 3.52 8.72 -3.05
CA LEU A 55 4.04 7.85 -4.11
C LEU A 55 3.78 6.39 -3.77
N LEU A 56 3.32 5.62 -4.77
CA LEU A 56 3.08 4.20 -4.66
C LEU A 56 3.54 3.48 -5.92
N ARG A 57 4.15 2.31 -5.75
CA ARG A 57 4.43 1.35 -6.82
C ARG A 57 4.22 -0.06 -6.30
N GLU A 58 3.36 -0.80 -6.98
CA GLU A 58 3.04 -2.18 -6.69
C GLU A 58 3.48 -3.08 -7.83
N THR A 59 3.91 -4.29 -7.48
CA THR A 59 4.34 -5.30 -8.44
C THR A 59 3.70 -6.64 -8.13
N PHE A 60 3.25 -7.32 -9.18
CA PHE A 60 2.70 -8.68 -9.10
C PHE A 60 3.32 -9.55 -10.18
N THR A 61 4.10 -10.55 -9.76
CA THR A 61 4.92 -11.37 -10.66
C THR A 61 4.47 -12.82 -10.68
N ILE A 62 4.14 -13.34 -11.86
CA ILE A 62 3.87 -14.77 -12.12
C ILE A 62 4.79 -15.20 -13.27
N GLN A 63 5.49 -16.34 -13.13
CA GLN A 63 6.29 -16.94 -14.21
C GLN A 63 7.19 -15.92 -14.95
N ASN A 64 7.88 -15.06 -14.20
CA ASN A 64 8.79 -14.03 -14.71
C ASN A 64 8.11 -12.87 -15.49
N MET A 65 6.78 -12.82 -15.54
CA MET A 65 6.00 -11.68 -16.02
C MET A 65 5.56 -10.84 -14.84
N THR A 66 5.78 -9.53 -14.89
CA THR A 66 5.48 -8.61 -13.77
C THR A 66 4.47 -7.56 -14.21
N GLN A 67 3.29 -7.57 -13.58
CA GLN A 67 2.37 -6.44 -13.62
C GLN A 67 2.87 -5.34 -12.68
N ILE A 68 2.72 -4.08 -13.11
CA ILE A 68 3.03 -2.90 -12.31
C ILE A 68 1.78 -2.02 -12.26
N GLN A 69 1.44 -1.50 -11.09
CA GLN A 69 0.54 -0.36 -10.91
C GLN A 69 1.24 0.67 -10.04
N ALA A 70 1.11 1.94 -10.37
CA ALA A 70 1.81 2.99 -9.63
C ALA A 70 1.07 4.32 -9.70
N TYR A 71 1.26 5.13 -8.68
CA TYR A 71 0.81 6.52 -8.59
C TYR A 71 2.00 7.42 -8.30
N ASP A 72 2.20 8.43 -9.13
CA ASP A 72 3.38 9.32 -9.07
C ASP A 72 3.15 10.62 -8.29
N GLY A 73 2.00 10.74 -7.62
CA GLY A 73 1.57 11.96 -6.94
C GLY A 73 0.66 12.85 -7.78
N SER A 74 0.48 12.54 -9.08
CA SER A 74 -0.43 13.23 -9.99
C SER A 74 -1.28 12.27 -10.83
N VAL A 75 -0.69 11.22 -11.40
CA VAL A 75 -1.36 10.27 -12.29
C VAL A 75 -1.05 8.83 -11.89
N GLY A 76 -2.02 7.95 -12.10
CA GLY A 76 -1.80 6.51 -12.00
C GLY A 76 -1.44 5.92 -13.36
N TRP A 77 -0.57 4.93 -13.37
CA TRP A 77 -0.20 4.19 -14.57
C TRP A 77 -0.03 2.69 -14.27
N GLN A 78 -0.14 1.88 -15.30
CA GLN A 78 0.04 0.44 -15.19
C GLN A 78 0.84 -0.16 -16.35
N ILE A 79 1.41 -1.34 -16.12
CA ILE A 79 1.89 -2.29 -17.13
C ILE A 79 1.24 -3.63 -16.81
N SER A 80 0.46 -4.18 -17.74
CA SER A 80 -0.40 -5.36 -17.50
C SER A 80 -0.11 -6.50 -18.48
N PRO A 81 1.03 -7.19 -18.32
CA PRO A 81 1.54 -8.14 -19.31
C PRO A 81 0.66 -9.38 -19.46
N PHE A 82 -0.14 -9.71 -18.43
CA PHE A 82 -1.07 -10.84 -18.45
C PHE A 82 -2.26 -10.63 -19.40
N GLN A 83 -2.59 -9.37 -19.71
CA GLN A 83 -3.61 -9.00 -20.70
C GLN A 83 -2.99 -8.67 -22.06
N GLY A 84 -1.71 -8.99 -22.27
CA GLY A 84 -0.98 -8.74 -23.52
C GLY A 84 -0.43 -7.32 -23.70
N ARG A 85 -0.79 -6.38 -22.81
CA ARG A 85 -0.28 -4.99 -22.83
C ARG A 85 1.02 -4.88 -22.04
N LYS A 86 2.12 -4.64 -22.74
CA LYS A 86 3.47 -4.58 -22.15
C LYS A 86 4.02 -3.16 -22.04
N ASP A 87 3.36 -2.20 -22.67
CA ASP A 87 3.72 -0.79 -22.59
C ASP A 87 2.96 -0.10 -21.44
N PRO A 88 3.55 0.94 -20.82
CA PRO A 88 2.86 1.74 -19.82
C PRO A 88 1.62 2.45 -20.38
N GLU A 89 0.55 2.48 -19.59
CA GLU A 89 -0.66 3.23 -19.89
C GLU A 89 -1.21 3.93 -18.65
N LEU A 90 -1.93 5.03 -18.85
CA LEU A 90 -2.59 5.76 -17.76
C LEU A 90 -3.83 5.01 -17.27
N LEU A 91 -4.07 5.09 -15.96
CA LEU A 91 -5.26 4.59 -15.31
C LEU A 91 -6.41 5.62 -15.38
N GLY A 92 -7.65 5.12 -15.38
CA GLY A 92 -8.84 5.96 -15.27
C GLY A 92 -9.02 6.49 -13.84
N GLU A 93 -9.87 7.52 -13.67
CA GLU A 93 -10.04 8.20 -12.37
C GLU A 93 -10.46 7.27 -11.23
N ASP A 94 -11.31 6.28 -11.49
CA ASP A 94 -11.75 5.33 -10.47
C ASP A 94 -10.61 4.39 -10.04
N ASP A 95 -9.83 3.85 -10.97
CA ASP A 95 -8.67 2.98 -10.67
C ASP A 95 -7.56 3.74 -9.92
N VAL A 96 -7.40 5.04 -10.21
CA VAL A 96 -6.42 5.89 -9.52
C VAL A 96 -6.79 6.12 -8.05
N ARG A 97 -8.09 6.19 -7.72
CA ARG A 97 -8.56 6.48 -6.35
C ARG A 97 -8.02 5.48 -5.34
N ASP A 98 -8.08 4.19 -5.68
CA ASP A 98 -7.57 3.11 -4.84
C ASP A 98 -6.05 3.21 -4.64
N LEU A 99 -5.30 3.66 -5.65
CA LEU A 99 -3.85 3.87 -5.53
C LEU A 99 -3.52 5.10 -4.66
N VAL A 100 -4.31 6.16 -4.75
CA VAL A 100 -4.15 7.35 -3.91
C VAL A 100 -4.36 7.01 -2.44
N GLU A 101 -5.41 6.24 -2.12
CA GLU A 101 -5.67 5.78 -0.75
C GLU A 101 -4.53 4.91 -0.22
N GLN A 102 -4.02 3.97 -1.03
CA GLN A 102 -2.91 3.10 -0.65
C GLN A 102 -1.55 3.81 -0.57
N ALA A 103 -1.39 4.94 -1.26
CA ALA A 103 -0.17 5.74 -1.21
C ALA A 103 0.02 6.44 0.15
N ASP A 104 -1.06 6.66 0.90
CA ASP A 104 -0.99 7.04 2.31
C ASP A 104 -0.76 5.81 3.21
N PHE A 105 0.51 5.41 3.29
CA PHE A 105 0.89 4.28 4.13
C PHE A 105 0.86 4.57 5.64
N TYR A 106 0.58 5.82 6.06
CA TYR A 106 0.34 6.12 7.47
C TYR A 106 -1.07 5.70 7.89
N GLY A 107 -2.05 5.81 6.98
CA GLY A 107 -3.46 5.60 7.27
C GLY A 107 -4.01 6.63 8.27
N PRO A 108 -5.23 6.42 8.79
CA PRO A 108 -5.82 7.32 9.77
C PRO A 108 -5.12 7.18 11.14
N LEU A 109 -4.09 8.01 11.37
CA LEU A 109 -3.40 8.19 12.65
C LEU A 109 -3.95 9.39 13.44
#